data_AF-A0A953QCC5-F1
#
_entry.id   AF-A0A953QCC5-F1
#
_cell.length_a   1.000
_cell.length_b   1.000
_cell.length_c   1.000
_cell.angle_alpha   90.00
_cell.angle_beta   90.00
_cell.angle_gamma   90.00
#
_symmetry.space_group_name_H-M   'P 1'
#
loop_
_entity.id
_entity.type
_entity.pdbx_description
1 polymer ?
#
loop_
_entity_poly.entity_id
_entity_poly.type
_entity_poly.pdbx_seq_one_letter_code
_entity_poly.pdbx_strand_id
1 'polypeptide(L)'
;MSKEEQQTKLESVTRNLAKFLPGGEFGPMTNRQEYEQRVDALPPEQREFAEESTRFADIWQYFSEHRMQLPKDVVNQVGGLAQLTTAEQTSVLRRVNQELMEYLYDVGEDSGVRQ
;
A
#
# COMPACT_ATOMS: atom_id res chain seq x y z
N MET A 1 9.72 -13.87 22.34
CA MET A 1 8.97 -14.00 21.07
C MET A 1 9.69 -15.01 20.22
N SER A 2 9.03 -16.12 19.88
CA SER A 2 9.66 -17.25 19.20
C SER A 2 9.76 -16.99 17.69
N LYS A 3 10.78 -17.55 17.05
CA LYS A 3 11.03 -17.41 15.59
C LYS A 3 9.82 -17.83 14.73
N GLU A 4 9.01 -18.75 15.23
CA GLU A 4 7.80 -19.26 14.56
C GLU A 4 6.68 -18.21 14.47
N GLU A 5 6.47 -17.38 15.49
CA GLU A 5 5.47 -16.29 15.47
C GLU A 5 5.82 -15.19 14.46
N GLN A 6 7.12 -14.91 14.29
CA GLN A 6 7.59 -13.91 13.32
C GLN A 6 7.39 -14.40 11.88
N GLN A 7 7.57 -15.71 11.65
CA GLN A 7 7.46 -16.31 10.33
C GLN A 7 5.99 -16.40 9.86
N THR A 8 5.06 -16.75 10.74
CA THR A 8 3.62 -16.74 10.42
C THR A 8 3.10 -15.32 10.17
N LYS A 9 3.60 -14.33 10.93
CA LYS A 9 3.22 -12.94 10.73
C LYS A 9 3.73 -12.43 9.38
N LEU A 10 4.96 -12.77 9.00
CA LEU A 10 5.54 -12.37 7.71
C LEU A 10 4.73 -12.95 6.55
N GLU A 11 4.43 -14.24 6.55
CA GLU A 11 3.65 -14.90 5.50
C GLU A 11 2.23 -14.34 5.37
N SER A 12 1.57 -14.05 6.50
CA SER A 12 0.26 -13.41 6.53
C SER A 12 0.30 -12.00 5.91
N VAL A 13 1.33 -11.22 6.25
CA VAL A 13 1.49 -9.88 5.67
C VAL A 13 1.82 -9.95 4.19
N THR A 14 2.69 -10.87 3.75
CA THR A 14 2.98 -11.07 2.33
C THR A 14 1.73 -11.46 1.55
N ARG A 15 0.85 -12.29 2.13
CA ARG A 15 -0.45 -12.64 1.53
C ARG A 15 -1.40 -11.44 1.44
N ASN A 16 -1.45 -10.60 2.47
CA ASN A 16 -2.27 -9.39 2.44
C ASN A 16 -1.75 -8.37 1.41
N LEU A 17 -0.42 -8.23 1.31
CA LEU A 17 0.23 -7.39 0.29
C LEU A 17 0.03 -7.91 -1.13
N ALA A 18 -0.14 -9.22 -1.31
CA ALA A 18 -0.39 -9.81 -2.62
C ALA A 18 -1.68 -9.30 -3.28
N LYS A 19 -2.66 -8.81 -2.50
CA LYS A 19 -3.86 -8.16 -3.03
C LYS A 19 -3.57 -6.86 -3.76
N PHE A 20 -2.46 -6.18 -3.45
CA PHE A 20 -2.06 -4.90 -4.03
C PHE A 20 -0.99 -5.05 -5.12
N LEU A 21 -0.56 -6.28 -5.43
CA LEU A 21 0.35 -6.55 -6.54
C LEU A 21 -0.38 -6.54 -7.88
N PRO A 22 0.32 -6.37 -9.02
CA PRO A 22 -0.28 -6.47 -10.35
C PRO A 22 -1.09 -7.76 -10.52
N GLY A 23 -2.38 -7.63 -10.86
CA GLY A 23 -3.34 -8.75 -10.97
C GLY A 23 -4.03 -9.16 -9.65
N GLY A 24 -3.71 -8.50 -8.53
CA GLY A 24 -4.43 -8.62 -7.26
C GLY A 24 -5.74 -7.83 -7.23
N GLU A 25 -6.58 -8.10 -6.22
CA GLU A 25 -7.90 -7.46 -6.01
C GLU A 25 -7.84 -5.92 -6.03
N PHE A 26 -6.76 -5.36 -5.50
CA PHE A 26 -6.46 -3.93 -5.41
C PHE A 26 -5.14 -3.60 -6.11
N GLY A 27 -4.72 -4.43 -7.07
CA GLY A 27 -3.48 -4.22 -7.82
C GLY A 27 -3.52 -2.98 -8.71
N PRO A 28 -2.36 -2.49 -9.14
CA PRO A 28 -2.25 -1.38 -10.08
C PRO A 28 -3.06 -1.67 -11.35
N MET A 29 -3.91 -0.72 -11.75
CA MET A 29 -4.90 -0.93 -12.80
C MET A 29 -4.33 -0.75 -14.20
N THR A 30 -4.67 -1.70 -15.07
CA THR A 30 -4.25 -1.68 -16.49
C THR A 30 -5.09 -0.74 -17.34
N ASN A 31 -6.32 -0.40 -16.92
CA ASN A 31 -7.20 0.57 -17.60
C ASN A 31 -7.74 1.61 -16.61
N ARG A 32 -7.18 2.82 -16.66
CA ARG A 32 -7.54 3.94 -15.78
C ARG A 32 -8.99 4.38 -15.92
N GLN A 33 -9.53 4.39 -17.13
CA GLN A 33 -10.88 4.90 -17.39
C GLN A 33 -11.95 3.96 -16.82
N GLU A 34 -11.76 2.65 -16.93
CA GLU A 34 -12.66 1.65 -16.32
C GLU A 34 -12.60 1.68 -14.80
N TYR A 35 -11.44 1.97 -14.23
CA TYR A 35 -11.30 2.15 -12.79
C TYR A 35 -12.06 3.37 -12.29
N GLU A 36 -11.85 4.53 -12.89
CA GLU A 36 -12.51 5.78 -12.50
C GLU A 36 -14.04 5.63 -12.54
N GLN A 37 -14.59 4.96 -13.56
CA GLN A 37 -16.01 4.65 -13.64
C GLN A 37 -16.53 3.73 -12.52
N ARG A 38 -15.73 2.73 -12.12
CA ARG A 38 -16.10 1.82 -11.02
C ARG A 38 -16.04 2.52 -9.67
N VAL A 39 -15.03 3.35 -9.45
CA VAL A 39 -14.83 4.16 -8.24
C VAL A 39 -15.94 5.18 -8.08
N ASP A 40 -16.32 5.87 -9.16
CA ASP A 40 -17.41 6.84 -9.15
C ASP A 40 -18.78 6.21 -8.84
N ALA A 41 -18.95 4.91 -9.14
CA ALA A 41 -20.15 4.15 -8.83
C ALA A 41 -20.21 3.67 -7.36
N LEU A 42 -19.11 3.79 -6.59
CA LEU A 42 -19.07 3.35 -5.19
C LEU A 42 -19.70 4.39 -4.24
N PRO A 43 -20.23 3.93 -3.09
CA PRO A 43 -20.54 4.80 -1.97
C PRO A 43 -19.31 5.62 -1.54
N PRO A 44 -19.48 6.85 -1.02
CA PRO A 44 -18.36 7.74 -0.70
C PRO A 44 -17.25 7.11 0.16
N GLU A 45 -17.62 6.36 1.20
CA GLU A 45 -16.64 5.70 2.09
C GLU A 45 -15.83 4.61 1.36
N GLN A 46 -16.46 3.86 0.48
CA GLN A 46 -15.81 2.81 -0.31
C GLN A 46 -14.97 3.41 -1.44
N ARG A 47 -15.40 4.55 -1.98
CA ARG A 47 -14.66 5.33 -2.97
C ARG A 47 -13.32 5.80 -2.41
N GLU A 48 -13.34 6.44 -1.23
CA GLU A 48 -12.12 6.90 -0.58
C GLU A 48 -11.15 5.74 -0.28
N PHE A 49 -11.70 4.61 0.18
CA PHE A 49 -10.88 3.41 0.40
C PHE A 49 -10.24 2.89 -0.89
N ALA A 50 -10.99 2.83 -1.99
CA ALA A 50 -10.50 2.38 -3.28
C ALA A 50 -9.40 3.31 -3.83
N GLU A 51 -9.58 4.62 -3.69
CA GLU A 51 -8.58 5.63 -4.09
C GLU A 51 -7.26 5.47 -3.32
N GLU A 52 -7.33 5.38 -1.98
CA GLU A 52 -6.13 5.22 -1.15
C GLU A 52 -5.46 3.85 -1.36
N SER A 53 -6.25 2.80 -1.61
CA SER A 53 -5.74 1.45 -1.94
C SER A 53 -4.98 1.45 -3.27
N THR A 54 -5.51 2.15 -4.28
CA THR A 54 -4.85 2.27 -5.58
C THR A 54 -3.54 3.05 -5.48
N ARG A 55 -3.53 4.15 -4.72
CA ARG A 55 -2.29 4.89 -4.44
C ARG A 55 -1.24 4.02 -3.75
N PHE A 56 -1.65 3.22 -2.76
CA PHE A 56 -0.73 2.30 -2.09
C PHE A 56 -0.16 1.25 -3.06
N ALA A 57 -1.00 0.70 -3.94
CA ALA A 57 -0.59 -0.27 -4.95
C ALA A 57 0.42 0.33 -5.95
N ASP A 58 0.20 1.57 -6.41
CA ASP A 58 1.12 2.29 -7.30
C ASP A 58 2.48 2.51 -6.63
N ILE A 59 2.48 2.97 -5.35
CA ILE A 59 3.73 3.17 -4.59
C ILE A 59 4.44 1.84 -4.37
N TRP A 60 3.73 0.79 -3.97
CA TRP A 60 4.31 -0.53 -3.77
C TRP A 60 4.89 -1.12 -5.06
N GLN A 61 4.23 -0.91 -6.20
CA GLN A 61 4.77 -1.26 -7.51
C GLN A 61 6.09 -0.53 -7.76
N TYR A 62 6.16 0.77 -7.51
CA TYR A 62 7.39 1.55 -7.66
C TYR A 62 8.52 0.98 -6.79
N PHE A 63 8.26 0.67 -5.52
CA PHE A 63 9.24 0.03 -4.64
C PHE A 63 9.72 -1.31 -5.20
N SER A 64 8.79 -2.14 -5.69
CA SER A 64 9.11 -3.45 -6.28
C SER A 64 9.99 -3.32 -7.52
N GLU A 65 9.66 -2.38 -8.43
CA GLU A 65 10.42 -2.12 -9.66
C GLU A 65 11.85 -1.65 -9.36
N HIS A 66 12.02 -0.85 -8.30
CA HIS A 66 13.32 -0.32 -7.88
C HIS A 66 14.03 -1.18 -6.83
N ARG A 67 13.50 -2.37 -6.51
CA ARG A 67 14.02 -3.31 -5.49
C ARG A 67 14.20 -2.67 -4.11
N MET A 68 13.38 -1.69 -3.78
CA MET A 68 13.32 -1.07 -2.47
C MET A 68 12.50 -1.94 -1.52
N GLN A 69 12.88 -1.96 -0.25
CA GLN A 69 12.10 -2.64 0.79
C GLN A 69 11.11 -1.65 1.40
N LEU A 70 9.89 -2.09 1.70
CA LEU A 70 8.99 -1.29 2.52
C LEU A 70 9.54 -1.14 3.95
N PRO A 71 9.36 0.04 4.56
CA PRO A 71 9.59 0.21 5.99
C PRO A 71 8.79 -0.81 6.81
N LYS A 72 9.42 -1.37 7.86
CA LYS A 72 8.78 -2.39 8.72
C LYS A 72 7.49 -1.90 9.37
N ASP A 73 7.40 -0.62 9.68
CA ASP A 73 6.22 -0.03 10.30
C ASP A 73 5.04 -0.04 9.34
N VAL A 74 5.27 0.29 8.06
CA VAL A 74 4.26 0.18 7.00
C VAL A 74 3.76 -1.25 6.83
N VAL A 75 4.67 -2.23 6.80
CA VAL A 75 4.34 -3.66 6.72
C VAL A 75 3.43 -4.09 7.89
N ASN A 76 3.71 -3.62 9.11
CA ASN A 76 2.88 -3.89 10.29
C ASN A 76 1.50 -3.23 10.19
N GLN A 77 1.43 -1.97 9.74
CA GLN A 77 0.18 -1.22 9.61
C GLN A 77 -0.75 -1.87 8.56
N VAL A 78 -0.21 -2.23 7.39
CA VAL A 78 -0.97 -2.90 6.32
C VAL A 78 -1.43 -4.29 6.74
N GLY A 79 -0.61 -5.02 7.49
CA GLY A 79 -0.98 -6.32 8.06
C GLY A 79 -2.19 -6.30 8.99
N GLY A 80 -2.48 -5.15 9.62
CA GLY A 80 -3.60 -4.95 10.54
C GLY A 80 -4.92 -4.51 9.87
N LEU A 81 -4.90 -4.13 8.60
CA LEU A 81 -6.07 -3.53 7.92
C LEU A 81 -7.30 -4.44 7.95
N ALA A 82 -7.14 -5.75 7.79
CA ALA A 82 -8.24 -6.70 7.71
C ALA A 82 -9.13 -6.75 8.98
N GLN A 83 -8.64 -6.23 10.11
CA GLN A 83 -9.38 -6.21 11.39
C GLN A 83 -10.13 -4.89 11.63
N LEU A 84 -9.94 -3.90 10.76
CA LEU A 84 -10.46 -2.54 10.92
C LEU A 84 -11.71 -2.32 10.07
N THR A 85 -12.52 -1.33 10.47
CA THR A 85 -13.64 -0.83 9.65
C THR A 85 -13.13 -0.11 8.41
N THR A 86 -13.96 0.04 7.37
CA THR A 86 -13.55 0.74 6.13
C THR A 86 -13.04 2.16 6.38
N ALA A 87 -13.66 2.91 7.30
CA ALA A 87 -13.20 4.26 7.66
C ALA A 87 -11.81 4.26 8.32
N GLU A 88 -11.55 3.29 9.21
CA GLU A 88 -10.25 3.11 9.85
C GLU A 88 -9.21 2.63 8.85
N GLN A 89 -9.57 1.70 7.96
CA GLN A 89 -8.71 1.22 6.88
C GLN A 89 -8.28 2.37 5.96
N THR A 90 -9.21 3.22 5.53
CA THR A 90 -8.92 4.42 4.73
C THR A 90 -7.97 5.36 5.47
N SER A 91 -8.20 5.58 6.77
CA SER A 91 -7.35 6.46 7.57
C SER A 91 -5.91 5.92 7.71
N VAL A 92 -5.77 4.61 7.91
CA VAL A 92 -4.47 3.93 7.96
C VAL A 92 -3.77 3.99 6.60
N LEU A 93 -4.46 3.65 5.51
CA LEU A 93 -3.89 3.71 4.16
C LEU A 93 -3.45 5.13 3.78
N ARG A 94 -4.24 6.15 4.12
CA ARG A 94 -3.87 7.55 3.88
C ARG A 94 -2.58 7.94 4.61
N ARG A 95 -2.42 7.51 5.87
CA ARG A 95 -1.18 7.71 6.63
C ARG A 95 0.00 6.95 6.00
N VAL A 96 -0.19 5.67 5.67
CA VAL A 96 0.83 4.85 5.02
C VAL A 96 1.30 5.48 3.70
N ASN A 97 0.36 5.94 2.87
CA ASN A 97 0.66 6.60 1.60
C ASN A 97 1.51 7.86 1.82
N GLN A 98 1.21 8.65 2.85
CA GLN A 98 2.02 9.81 3.22
C GLN A 98 3.42 9.42 3.69
N GLU A 99 3.53 8.46 4.63
CA GLU A 99 4.81 7.98 5.16
C GLU A 99 5.71 7.42 4.05
N LEU A 100 5.14 6.71 3.07
CA LEU A 100 5.90 6.18 1.94
C LEU A 100 6.35 7.27 0.97
N MET A 101 5.52 8.27 0.70
CA MET A 101 5.91 9.40 -0.14
C MET A 101 7.03 10.24 0.51
N GLU A 102 6.95 10.45 1.83
CA GLU A 102 8.01 11.09 2.61
C GLU A 102 9.29 10.27 2.56
N TYR A 103 9.21 8.95 2.76
CA TYR A 103 10.37 8.06 2.64
C TYR A 103 11.01 8.12 1.24
N LEU A 104 10.21 8.15 0.18
CA LEU A 104 10.72 8.31 -1.19
C LEU A 104 11.41 9.66 -1.39
N TYR A 105 10.90 10.72 -0.78
CA TYR A 105 11.52 12.05 -0.82
C TYR A 105 12.87 12.06 -0.07
N ASP A 106 12.91 11.49 1.14
CA ASP A 106 14.11 11.43 1.98
C ASP A 106 15.22 10.57 1.34
N VAL A 107 14.86 9.39 0.80
CA VAL A 107 15.80 8.53 0.05
C VAL A 107 16.27 9.22 -1.23
N GLY A 108 15.42 10.04 -1.85
CA GLY A 108 15.76 10.86 -3.00
C GLY A 108 16.74 12.00 -2.67
N GLU A 109 16.63 12.64 -1.51
CA GLU A 109 17.57 13.68 -1.05
C GLU A 109 18.94 13.12 -0.63
N ASP A 110 19.00 11.89 -0.09
CA ASP A 110 20.26 11.24 0.28
C ASP A 110 21.03 10.69 -0.94
N SER A 111 20.35 10.52 -2.08
CA SER A 111 21.00 10.34 -3.37
C SER A 111 21.56 11.68 -3.83
N GLY A 112 22.81 11.97 -3.48
CA GLY A 112 23.53 13.22 -3.79
C GLY A 112 23.64 13.60 -5.27
N VAL A 113 22.53 13.90 -5.93
CA VAL A 113 22.43 14.54 -7.23
C VAL A 113 22.34 16.05 -7.00
N ARG A 114 23.40 16.60 -6.42
CA ARG A 114 23.83 17.98 -6.62
C ARG A 114 25.26 17.91 -7.13
N GLN A 115 25.41 17.64 -8.42
CA GLN A 115 26.61 17.98 -9.18
C GLN A 115 26.20 18.90 -10.33
#